data_AF-A0A534T729-F1
#
_entry.id   AF-A0A534T729-F1
#
_cell.length_a   1.000
_cell.length_b   1.000
_cell.length_c   1.000
_cell.angle_alpha   90.00
_cell.angle_beta   90.00
_cell.angle_gamma   90.00
#
_symmetry.space_group_name_H-M   'P 1'
#
loop_
_entity.id
_entity.type
_entity.pdbx_description
1 polymer ?
#
loop_
_entity_poly.entity_id
_entity_poly.type
_entity_poly.pdbx_seq_one_letter_code
_entity_poly.pdbx_strand_id
1 'polypeptide(L)'
;MQPEKLFRIQEANAAVPQLAFWIERLQRGALRLEAEMRALATARGVALEAIATADLLRERPAARVLVEELDGIVREISESGAHLKDIRLGLVDFPAEKDGEVVYLCWQFGEPEVAFWHRVEEGFAGRQPLPGNARARTLQ
;
A
#
# COMPACT_ATOMS: atom_id res chain seq x y z
N MET A 1 -6.84 2.99 -18.92
CA MET A 1 -5.37 3.10 -19.07
C MET A 1 -4.84 1.67 -18.98
N GLN A 2 -4.14 1.17 -19.99
CA GLN A 2 -3.55 -0.18 -19.96
C GLN A 2 -2.43 -0.20 -18.92
N PRO A 3 -2.27 -1.27 -18.12
CA PRO A 3 -1.17 -1.35 -17.18
C PRO A 3 0.16 -1.33 -17.93
N GLU A 4 1.12 -0.52 -17.47
CA GLU A 4 2.46 -0.39 -18.10
C GLU A 4 3.26 -1.70 -18.00
N LYS A 5 2.89 -2.58 -17.06
CA LYS A 5 3.47 -3.89 -16.83
C LYS A 5 2.42 -4.87 -16.33
N LEU A 6 2.47 -6.10 -16.86
CA LEU A 6 1.70 -7.24 -16.36
C LEU A 6 2.64 -8.20 -15.63
N PHE A 7 2.23 -8.65 -14.45
CA PHE A 7 2.98 -9.53 -13.58
C PHE A 7 2.49 -10.97 -13.69
N ARG A 8 3.44 -11.90 -13.65
CA ARG A 8 3.17 -13.29 -13.27
C ARG A 8 3.13 -13.42 -11.76
N ILE A 9 2.42 -14.41 -11.25
CA ILE A 9 2.33 -14.71 -9.80
C ILE A 9 3.73 -14.85 -9.18
N GLN A 10 4.67 -15.49 -9.87
CA GLN A 10 6.05 -15.65 -9.39
C GLN A 10 6.78 -14.32 -9.22
N GLU A 11 6.57 -13.38 -10.14
CA GLU A 11 7.19 -12.04 -10.09
C GLU A 11 6.57 -11.21 -8.96
N ALA A 12 5.23 -11.29 -8.80
CA ALA A 12 4.53 -10.65 -7.69
C ALA A 12 5.03 -11.21 -6.33
N ASN A 13 5.15 -12.54 -6.20
CA ASN A 13 5.70 -13.19 -5.01
C ASN A 13 7.15 -12.82 -4.72
N ALA A 14 7.97 -12.64 -5.75
CA ALA A 14 9.35 -12.19 -5.56
C ALA A 14 9.45 -10.78 -4.95
N ALA A 15 8.43 -9.93 -5.16
CA ALA A 15 8.36 -8.59 -4.58
C ALA A 15 7.89 -8.57 -3.11
N VAL A 16 7.20 -9.61 -2.65
CA VAL A 16 6.56 -9.67 -1.32
C VAL A 16 7.52 -9.37 -0.16
N PRO A 17 8.74 -9.95 -0.08
CA PRO A 17 9.64 -9.65 1.05
C PRO A 17 10.02 -8.17 1.14
N GLN A 18 10.26 -7.53 0.01
CA GLN A 18 10.60 -6.10 -0.04
C GLN A 18 9.38 -5.22 0.26
N LEU A 19 8.21 -5.60 -0.26
CA LEU A 19 6.95 -4.92 0.03
C LEU A 19 6.58 -5.02 1.51
N ALA A 20 6.78 -6.17 2.16
CA ALA A 20 6.55 -6.32 3.59
C ALA A 20 7.37 -5.31 4.39
N PHE A 21 8.67 -5.18 4.09
CA PHE A 21 9.52 -4.18 4.72
C PHE A 21 9.04 -2.74 4.47
N TRP A 22 8.69 -2.42 3.23
CA TRP A 22 8.23 -1.09 2.83
C TRP A 22 6.88 -0.70 3.44
N ILE A 23 5.89 -1.60 3.42
CA ILE A 23 4.57 -1.36 4.01
C ILE A 23 4.70 -1.15 5.51
N GLU A 24 5.52 -1.95 6.20
CA GLU A 24 5.75 -1.78 7.64
C GLU A 24 6.37 -0.40 7.96
N ARG A 25 7.30 0.09 7.13
CA ARG A 25 7.84 1.46 7.24
C ARG A 25 6.78 2.51 6.97
N LEU A 26 5.97 2.36 5.91
CA LEU A 26 4.89 3.27 5.58
C LEU A 26 3.86 3.38 6.71
N GLN A 27 3.43 2.24 7.28
CA GLN A 27 2.48 2.20 8.38
C GLN A 27 3.02 2.90 9.64
N ARG A 28 4.25 2.58 10.05
CA ARG A 28 4.89 3.25 11.19
C ARG A 28 5.09 4.75 10.96
N GLY A 29 5.52 5.11 9.76
CA GLY A 29 5.70 6.50 9.36
C GLY A 29 4.40 7.28 9.39
N ALA A 30 3.32 6.71 8.86
CA ALA A 30 1.98 7.31 8.87
C ALA A 30 1.49 7.55 10.30
N LEU A 31 1.64 6.56 11.20
CA LEU A 31 1.29 6.73 12.62
C LEU A 31 2.09 7.85 13.29
N ARG A 32 3.39 7.95 12.98
CA ARG A 32 4.23 9.02 13.51
C ARG A 32 3.81 10.39 13.00
N LEU A 33 3.54 10.53 11.69
CA LEU A 33 3.04 11.78 11.12
C LEU A 33 1.69 12.18 11.71
N GLU A 34 0.77 11.23 11.89
CA GLU A 34 -0.52 11.49 12.52
C GLU A 34 -0.35 12.02 13.96
N ALA A 35 0.57 11.44 14.73
CA ALA A 35 0.88 11.90 16.08
C ALA A 35 1.45 13.33 16.09
N GLU A 36 2.35 13.65 15.16
CA GLU A 36 2.92 14.99 15.00
C GLU A 36 1.85 16.02 14.61
N MET A 37 0.96 15.66 13.68
CA MET A 37 -0.16 16.52 13.26
C MET A 37 -1.14 16.76 14.41
N ARG A 38 -1.47 15.72 15.20
CA ARG A 38 -2.33 15.84 16.39
C ARG A 38 -1.70 16.74 17.46
N ALA A 39 -0.40 16.61 17.68
CA ALA A 39 0.33 17.47 18.61
C ALA A 39 0.33 18.93 18.13
N LEU A 40 0.47 19.18 16.82
CA LEU A 40 0.39 20.51 16.25
C LEU A 40 -1.02 21.11 16.34
N ALA A 41 -2.05 20.32 16.02
CA ALA A 41 -3.45 20.72 16.15
C ALA A 41 -3.76 21.17 17.59
N THR A 42 -3.31 20.38 18.56
CA THR A 42 -3.44 20.68 19.99
C THR A 42 -2.74 22.00 20.36
N ALA A 43 -1.49 22.18 19.90
CA ALA A 43 -0.73 23.41 20.17
C ALA A 43 -1.38 24.66 19.57
N ARG A 44 -2.03 24.53 18.40
CA ARG A 44 -2.76 25.60 17.73
C ARG A 44 -4.20 25.79 18.26
N GLY A 45 -4.71 24.86 19.07
CA GLY A 45 -6.09 24.89 19.54
C GLY A 45 -7.14 24.69 18.43
N VAL A 46 -6.80 23.93 17.39
CA VAL A 46 -7.67 23.66 16.24
C VAL A 46 -7.95 22.16 16.09
N ALA A 47 -8.96 21.82 15.30
CA ALA A 47 -9.23 20.42 14.93
C ALA A 47 -8.10 19.84 14.06
N LEU A 48 -7.89 18.52 14.11
CA LEU A 48 -6.83 17.83 13.36
C LEU A 48 -6.99 18.02 11.85
N GLU A 49 -8.23 18.00 11.37
CA GLU A 49 -8.61 18.16 9.97
C GLU A 49 -8.22 19.53 9.40
N ALA A 50 -7.99 20.52 10.26
CA ALA A 50 -7.52 21.85 9.88
C ALA A 50 -5.99 21.93 9.73
N ILE A 51 -5.24 20.87 10.07
CA ILE A 51 -3.79 20.80 9.91
C ILE A 51 -3.46 20.12 8.58
N ALA A 52 -2.79 20.84 7.68
CA ALA A 52 -2.22 20.24 6.49
C ALA A 52 -0.81 19.70 6.75
N THR A 53 -0.35 18.73 5.96
CA THR A 53 1.05 18.29 5.97
C THR A 53 2.02 19.46 5.76
N ALA A 54 1.65 20.44 4.92
CA ALA A 54 2.44 21.65 4.71
C ALA A 54 2.63 22.50 5.99
N ASP A 55 1.62 22.53 6.87
CA ASP A 55 1.73 23.20 8.17
C ASP A 55 2.71 22.48 9.09
N LEU A 56 2.59 21.16 9.15
CA LEU A 56 3.52 20.32 9.91
C LEU A 56 4.96 20.55 9.44
N LEU A 57 5.21 20.54 8.14
CA LEU A 57 6.56 20.72 7.58
C LEU A 57 7.13 22.12 7.82
N ARG A 58 6.29 23.15 7.92
CA ARG A 58 6.72 24.52 8.22
C ARG A 58 7.18 24.67 9.67
N GLU A 59 6.45 24.08 10.60
CA GLU A 59 6.71 24.24 12.04
C GLU A 59 7.61 23.15 12.63
N ARG A 60 7.62 21.97 12.01
CA ARG A 60 8.45 20.84 12.44
C ARG A 60 9.32 20.35 11.26
N PRO A 61 10.38 21.09 10.89
CA PRO A 61 11.26 20.72 9.77
C PRO A 61 11.86 19.31 9.88
N ALA A 62 12.03 18.78 11.10
CA ALA A 62 12.48 17.41 11.33
C ALA A 62 11.54 16.34 10.74
N ALA A 63 10.24 16.65 10.56
CA ALA A 63 9.29 15.75 9.91
C ALA A 63 9.53 15.61 8.39
N ARG A 64 10.28 16.53 7.78
CA ARG A 64 10.59 16.52 6.34
C ARG A 64 11.29 15.23 5.93
N VAL A 65 12.31 14.81 6.68
CA VAL A 65 13.07 13.59 6.38
C VAL A 65 12.15 12.38 6.35
N LEU A 66 11.20 12.29 7.29
CA LEU A 66 10.23 11.21 7.32
C LEU A 66 9.30 11.28 6.10
N VAL A 67 8.73 12.45 5.79
CA VAL A 67 7.84 12.60 4.63
C VAL A 67 8.55 12.22 3.33
N GLU A 68 9.78 12.70 3.12
CA GLU A 68 10.59 12.38 1.94
C GLU A 68 10.91 10.88 1.84
N GLU A 69 11.18 10.23 2.98
CA GLU A 69 11.37 8.78 3.03
C GLU A 69 10.11 8.02 2.61
N LEU A 70 8.94 8.38 3.16
CA LEU A 70 7.68 7.70 2.85
C LEU A 70 7.29 7.92 1.38
N ASP A 71 7.44 9.14 0.87
CA ASP A 71 7.21 9.47 -0.54
C ASP A 71 8.14 8.66 -1.45
N GLY A 72 9.41 8.48 -1.05
CA GLY A 72 10.37 7.64 -1.75
C GLY A 72 9.89 6.19 -1.85
N ILE A 73 9.44 5.61 -0.75
CA ILE A 73 8.89 4.23 -0.74
C ILE A 73 7.67 4.11 -1.66
N VAL A 74 6.73 5.07 -1.63
CA VAL A 74 5.54 5.06 -2.50
C VAL A 74 5.93 5.10 -3.98
N ARG A 75 6.96 5.89 -4.33
CA ARG A 75 7.49 5.95 -5.70
C ARG A 75 8.12 4.63 -6.11
N GLU A 76 8.97 4.03 -5.29
CA GLU A 76 9.60 2.73 -5.58
C GLU A 76 8.56 1.63 -5.84
N ILE A 77 7.47 1.60 -5.04
CA ILE A 77 6.36 0.65 -5.27
C ILE A 77 5.71 0.92 -6.62
N SER A 78 5.42 2.18 -6.93
CA SER A 78 4.75 2.58 -8.18
C SER A 78 5.62 2.32 -9.41
N GLU A 79 6.91 2.64 -9.35
CA GLU A 79 7.91 2.41 -10.41
C GLU A 79 8.14 0.91 -10.66
N SER A 80 7.91 0.04 -9.67
CA SER A 80 7.94 -1.41 -9.89
C SER A 80 6.83 -1.92 -10.82
N GLY A 81 5.76 -1.12 -10.99
CA GLY A 81 4.49 -1.46 -11.66
C GLY A 81 3.40 -1.97 -10.71
N ALA A 82 3.69 -2.08 -9.41
CA ALA A 82 2.70 -2.46 -8.40
C ALA A 82 1.89 -1.24 -7.94
N HIS A 83 0.65 -1.47 -7.55
CA HIS A 83 -0.28 -0.43 -7.13
C HIS A 83 -0.51 -0.51 -5.62
N LEU A 84 0.01 0.47 -4.87
CA LEU A 84 -0.33 0.64 -3.46
C LEU A 84 -1.77 1.15 -3.32
N LYS A 85 -2.65 0.34 -2.75
CA LYS A 85 -4.10 0.65 -2.66
C LYS A 85 -4.50 1.24 -1.32
N ASP A 86 -3.99 0.66 -0.23
CA ASP A 86 -4.28 1.12 1.12
C ASP A 86 -3.08 0.84 2.03
N ILE A 87 -2.47 1.89 2.58
CA ILE A 87 -1.33 1.77 3.49
C ILE A 87 -1.75 1.16 4.84
N ARG A 88 -2.92 1.52 5.36
CA ARG A 88 -3.39 1.07 6.68
C ARG A 88 -3.66 -0.42 6.70
N LEU A 89 -4.31 -0.93 5.65
CA LEU A 89 -4.54 -2.37 5.47
C LEU A 89 -3.32 -3.09 4.87
N GLY A 90 -2.40 -2.35 4.27
CA GLY A 90 -1.21 -2.90 3.61
C GLY A 90 -1.54 -3.60 2.30
N LEU A 91 -2.48 -3.05 1.52
CA LEU A 91 -2.96 -3.62 0.27
C LEU A 91 -2.13 -3.16 -0.92
N VAL A 92 -1.64 -4.13 -1.67
CA VAL A 92 -0.89 -3.92 -2.91
C VAL A 92 -1.46 -4.83 -4.00
N ASP A 93 -1.81 -4.22 -5.13
CA ASP A 93 -2.30 -4.92 -6.31
C ASP A 93 -1.21 -4.97 -7.38
N PHE A 94 -1.11 -6.09 -8.09
CA PHE A 94 -0.24 -6.27 -9.23
C PHE A 94 -1.10 -6.51 -10.47
N PRO A 95 -1.05 -5.65 -11.51
CA PRO A 95 -1.73 -5.93 -12.76
C PRO A 95 -1.25 -7.27 -13.34
N ALA A 96 -2.15 -8.12 -13.80
CA ALA A 96 -1.83 -9.42 -14.38
C ALA A 96 -2.84 -9.76 -15.49
N GLU A 97 -2.56 -10.82 -16.24
CA GLU A 97 -3.48 -11.37 -17.23
C GLU A 97 -3.96 -12.75 -16.79
N LYS A 98 -5.27 -12.98 -16.92
CA LYS A 98 -5.91 -14.27 -16.70
C LYS A 98 -6.94 -14.51 -17.80
N ASP A 99 -6.77 -15.60 -18.54
CA ASP A 99 -7.67 -16.00 -19.64
C ASP A 99 -7.90 -14.90 -20.70
N GLY A 100 -6.86 -14.09 -20.97
CA GLY A 100 -6.91 -12.97 -21.92
C GLY A 100 -7.54 -11.69 -21.38
N GLU A 101 -7.93 -11.66 -20.10
CA GLU A 101 -8.45 -10.47 -19.42
C GLU A 101 -7.44 -9.92 -18.41
N VAL A 102 -7.37 -8.60 -18.30
CA VAL A 102 -6.58 -7.94 -17.25
C VAL A 102 -7.29 -8.09 -15.92
N VAL A 103 -6.55 -8.58 -14.93
CA VAL A 103 -6.97 -8.73 -13.54
C VAL A 103 -5.92 -8.13 -12.61
N TYR A 104 -6.19 -8.11 -11.30
CA TYR A 104 -5.21 -7.76 -10.29
C TYR A 104 -4.92 -8.96 -9.40
N LEU A 105 -3.65 -9.32 -9.24
CA LEU A 105 -3.21 -10.16 -8.15
C LEU A 105 -3.11 -9.27 -6.90
N CYS A 106 -3.67 -9.71 -5.79
CA CYS A 106 -3.80 -8.87 -4.61
C CYS A 106 -3.03 -9.50 -3.45
N TRP A 107 -2.20 -8.71 -2.80
CA TRP A 107 -1.48 -9.06 -1.60
C TRP A 107 -1.82 -8.10 -0.47
N GLN A 108 -2.01 -8.67 0.71
CA GLN A 108 -2.19 -7.92 1.95
C GLN A 108 -1.02 -8.15 2.89
N PHE A 109 -0.54 -7.09 3.52
CA PHE A 109 0.50 -7.18 4.54
C PHE A 109 0.15 -8.21 5.62
N GLY A 110 1.11 -9.10 5.93
CA GLY A 110 0.92 -10.27 6.79
C GLY A 110 0.68 -11.57 6.03
N GLU A 111 0.26 -11.51 4.77
CA GLU A 111 0.23 -12.69 3.89
C GLU A 111 1.66 -13.07 3.47
N PRO A 112 2.05 -14.36 3.53
CA PRO A 112 3.40 -14.80 3.19
C PRO A 112 3.69 -14.75 1.68
N GLU A 113 2.64 -14.70 0.86
CA GLU A 113 2.69 -14.70 -0.60
C GLU A 113 1.38 -14.14 -1.15
N VAL A 114 1.36 -13.79 -2.44
CA VAL A 114 0.16 -13.38 -3.17
C VAL A 114 -0.76 -14.61 -3.34
N ALA A 115 -1.89 -14.57 -2.65
CA ALA A 115 -2.82 -15.71 -2.58
C ALA A 115 -4.16 -15.48 -3.29
N PHE A 116 -4.44 -14.24 -3.68
CA PHE A 116 -5.73 -13.85 -4.23
C PHE A 116 -5.57 -13.03 -5.50
N TRP A 117 -6.63 -12.98 -6.29
CA TRP A 117 -6.79 -12.07 -7.41
C TRP A 117 -8.21 -11.49 -7.41
N HIS A 118 -8.44 -10.40 -8.11
CA HIS A 118 -9.78 -9.87 -8.34
C HIS A 118 -9.87 -9.24 -9.73
N ARG A 119 -11.10 -9.09 -10.24
CA ARG A 119 -11.33 -8.31 -11.45
C ARG A 119 -11.10 -6.82 -11.19
N VAL A 120 -10.83 -6.08 -12.27
CA VAL A 120 -10.63 -4.62 -12.23
C VAL A 120 -11.82 -3.90 -11.60
N GLU A 121 -13.05 -4.32 -11.92
CA GLU A 121 -14.28 -3.67 -11.46
C GLU A 121 -14.73 -4.08 -10.04
N GLU A 122 -14.24 -5.22 -9.54
CA GLU A 122 -14.70 -5.79 -8.25
C GLU A 122 -13.87 -5.28 -7.05
N GLY A 123 -12.61 -4.88 -7.30
CA GLY A 123 -11.69 -4.43 -6.25
C GLY A 123 -11.41 -5.49 -5.17
N PHE A 124 -10.84 -5.05 -4.04
CA PHE A 124 -10.45 -5.94 -2.94
C PHE A 124 -11.61 -6.80 -2.37
N ALA A 125 -12.84 -6.27 -2.36
CA ALA A 125 -14.01 -6.99 -1.85
C ALA A 125 -14.39 -8.22 -2.72
N GLY A 126 -13.96 -8.26 -3.99
CA GLY A 126 -14.17 -9.37 -4.90
C GLY A 126 -12.99 -10.36 -4.98
N ARG A 127 -12.12 -10.41 -3.96
CA ARG A 127 -10.98 -11.32 -3.94
C ARG A 127 -11.40 -12.78 -4.12
N GLN A 128 -10.78 -13.42 -5.09
CA GLN A 128 -10.90 -14.84 -5.38
C GLN A 128 -9.55 -15.52 -5.13
N PRO A 129 -9.54 -16.72 -4.52
CA PRO A 129 -8.31 -17.45 -4.27
C PRO A 129 -7.62 -17.86 -5.59
N LEU A 130 -6.30 -17.81 -5.61
CA LEU A 130 -5.53 -18.36 -6.72
C LEU A 130 -5.54 -19.91 -6.70
N PRO A 131 -5.58 -20.57 -7.87
CA PRO A 131 -5.54 -22.03 -7.95
C PRO A 131 -4.31 -22.60 -7.22
N GLY A 132 -4.50 -23.60 -6.37
CA GLY A 132 -3.42 -24.25 -5.62
C GLY A 132 -3.07 -23.58 -4.28
N ASN A 133 -3.64 -22.42 -3.94
CA ASN A 133 -3.42 -21.82 -2.63
C ASN A 133 -4.40 -22.35 -1.58
N ALA A 134 -3.99 -23.37 -0.83
CA ALA A 134 -4.80 -23.96 0.24
C ALA A 134 -5.07 -22.99 1.40
N ARG A 135 -4.21 -21.97 1.60
CA ARG A 135 -4.33 -21.00 2.71
C ARG A 135 -5.40 -19.93 2.45
N ALA A 136 -5.67 -19.62 1.19
CA ALA A 136 -6.68 -18.65 0.78
C ALA A 136 -8.12 -19.03 1.19
N ARG A 137 -8.37 -20.31 1.53
CA ARG A 137 -9.67 -20.81 1.97
C ARG A 137 -10.07 -20.42 3.41
N THR A 138 -9.14 -19.86 4.20
CA THR A 138 -9.31 -19.68 5.65
C THR A 138 -9.58 -18.22 6.06
N LEU A 139 -9.52 -17.27 5.14
CA LEU A 139 -9.72 -15.82 5.40
C LEU A 139 -11.14 -15.35 5.05
N GLN A 140 -12.16 -16.16 5.33
CA GLN A 140 -13.58 -15.75 5.26
C GLN A 140 -14.07 -15.26 6.62
#